data_AF-X1SPZ0-F1
#
_entry.id   AF-X1SPZ0-F1
#
_cell.length_a   1.000
_cell.length_b   1.000
_cell.length_c   1.000
_cell.angle_alpha   90.00
_cell.angle_beta   90.00
_cell.angle_gamma   90.00
#
_symmetry.space_group_name_H-M   'P 1'
#
loop_
_entity.id
_entity.type
_entity.pdbx_description
1 polymer ?
#
loop_
_entity_poly.entity_id
_entity_poly.type
_entity_poly.pdbx_seq_one_letter_code
_entity_poly.pdbx_strand_id
1 'polypeptide(L)'
;MGAVWDTIIFQPMLNSLVVLCSVLFSNFGLTIIALTIIIRGLMYPLTIRQLRSTKAMQSLQPRLAELRKKYAKDKQKLAKEQMQMYKESGISPLGCLVPMLIQMPIWIALYQSIMLVLAVAPEGLLNLSNYLYSWSVVYTMLPLGSKFLWLNLATPDRLLLLPI
;
A
#
# COMPACT_ATOMS: atom_id res chain seq x y z
N MET A 1 10.05 13.29 7.85
CA MET A 1 10.11 13.18 6.37
C MET A 1 9.80 14.57 5.81
N GLY A 2 10.14 14.91 4.58
CA GLY A 2 9.96 16.30 4.11
C GLY A 2 8.49 16.74 4.15
N ALA A 3 8.23 18.05 4.26
CA ALA A 3 6.88 18.63 4.36
C ALA A 3 5.90 18.16 3.26
N VAL A 4 6.41 17.87 2.06
CA VAL A 4 5.63 17.34 0.93
C VAL A 4 5.05 15.95 1.23
N TRP A 5 5.82 15.07 1.87
CA TRP A 5 5.36 13.73 2.28
C TRP A 5 4.25 13.86 3.34
N ASP A 6 4.50 14.73 4.30
CA ASP A 6 3.61 14.92 5.43
C ASP A 6 2.24 15.44 4.95
N THR A 7 2.21 16.43 4.06
CA THR A 7 0.95 17.02 3.59
C THR A 7 0.23 16.19 2.52
N ILE A 8 0.95 15.54 1.59
CA ILE A 8 0.31 14.87 0.45
C ILE A 8 -0.15 13.44 0.81
N ILE A 9 0.61 12.73 1.64
CA ILE A 9 0.39 11.30 1.89
C ILE A 9 0.00 11.06 3.34
N PHE A 10 0.79 11.58 4.29
CA PHE A 10 0.65 11.22 5.69
C PHE A 10 -0.59 11.84 6.35
N GLN A 11 -0.75 13.17 6.28
CA GLN A 11 -1.89 13.90 6.84
C GLN A 11 -3.25 13.40 6.33
N PRO A 12 -3.52 13.25 5.02
CA PRO A 12 -4.81 12.77 4.57
C PRO A 12 -5.08 11.32 5.01
N MET A 13 -4.05 10.47 5.08
CA MET A 13 -4.21 9.10 5.55
C MET A 13 -4.50 9.03 7.06
N LEU A 14 -3.75 9.78 7.87
CA LEU A 14 -3.94 9.88 9.31
C LEU A 14 -5.33 10.41 9.66
N ASN A 15 -5.73 11.53 9.03
CA ASN A 15 -7.04 12.12 9.28
C ASN A 15 -8.18 11.21 8.80
N SER A 16 -8.04 10.54 7.66
CA SER A 16 -9.03 9.54 7.21
C SER A 16 -9.19 8.41 8.22
N LEU A 17 -8.08 7.90 8.77
CA LEU A 17 -8.09 6.83 9.77
C LEU A 17 -8.84 7.27 11.03
N VAL A 18 -8.56 8.47 11.54
CA VAL A 18 -9.20 9.00 12.74
C VAL A 18 -10.70 9.27 12.51
N VAL A 19 -11.07 9.83 11.36
CA VAL A 19 -12.48 10.08 11.00
C VAL A 19 -13.24 8.75 10.89
N LEU A 20 -12.67 7.76 10.21
CA LEU A 20 -13.29 6.43 10.11
C LEU A 20 -13.44 5.79 11.49
N CYS A 21 -12.46 5.99 12.38
CA CYS A 21 -12.56 5.50 13.76
C CYS A 21 -13.72 6.13 14.52
N SER A 22 -13.96 7.43 14.30
CA SER A 22 -15.07 8.16 14.91
C SER A 22 -16.44 7.68 14.45
N VAL A 23 -16.56 7.32 13.17
CA VAL A 23 -17.80 6.79 12.59
C VAL A 23 -18.01 5.32 13.00
N LEU A 24 -16.94 4.59 13.30
CA LEU A 24 -16.95 3.14 13.59
C LEU A 24 -16.81 2.81 15.09
N PHE A 25 -17.35 3.68 15.97
CA PHE A 25 -17.52 3.42 17.40
C PHE A 25 -16.21 3.08 18.15
N SER A 26 -15.10 3.74 17.81
CA SER A 26 -13.78 3.51 18.43
C SER A 26 -13.24 2.07 18.27
N ASN A 27 -13.79 1.30 17.31
CA ASN A 27 -13.28 -0.03 17.00
C ASN A 27 -12.16 0.05 15.96
N PHE A 28 -10.93 -0.07 16.45
CA PHE A 28 -9.73 0.08 15.63
C PHE A 28 -9.62 -0.97 14.51
N GLY A 29 -10.06 -2.21 14.75
CA GLY A 29 -10.03 -3.25 13.73
C GLY A 29 -11.02 -3.00 12.58
N LEU A 30 -12.25 -2.58 12.91
CA LEU A 30 -13.22 -2.18 11.88
C LEU A 30 -12.74 -0.97 11.08
N THR A 31 -12.05 -0.05 11.74
CA THR A 31 -11.45 1.13 11.11
C THR A 31 -10.42 0.74 10.05
N ILE A 32 -9.51 -0.19 10.38
CA ILE A 32 -8.51 -0.68 9.42
C ILE A 32 -9.18 -1.38 8.23
N ILE A 33 -10.20 -2.21 8.48
CA ILE A 33 -10.92 -2.92 7.40
C ILE A 33 -11.58 -1.91 6.47
N ALA A 34 -12.31 -0.93 7.01
CA ALA A 34 -12.97 0.10 6.22
C ALA A 34 -11.97 0.93 5.41
N LEU A 35 -10.86 1.37 6.04
CA LEU A 35 -9.78 2.09 5.38
C LEU A 35 -9.20 1.27 4.21
N THR A 36 -8.98 -0.03 4.43
CA THR A 36 -8.46 -0.95 3.40
C THR A 36 -9.42 -1.05 2.21
N ILE A 37 -10.73 -1.12 2.45
CA ILE A 37 -11.75 -1.16 1.39
C ILE A 37 -11.74 0.15 0.58
N ILE A 38 -11.65 1.30 1.24
CA ILE A 38 -11.61 2.62 0.59
C ILE A 38 -10.36 2.74 -0.29
N ILE A 39 -9.18 2.42 0.26
CA ILE A 39 -7.92 2.46 -0.50
C ILE A 39 -8.00 1.49 -1.69
N ARG A 40 -8.48 0.26 -1.49
CA ARG A 40 -8.67 -0.70 -2.59
C ARG A 40 -9.64 -0.20 -3.65
N GLY A 41 -10.71 0.49 -3.26
CA GLY A 41 -11.66 1.12 -4.18
C GLY A 41 -11.01 2.22 -5.02
N LEU A 42 -10.24 3.11 -4.39
CA LEU A 42 -9.50 4.17 -5.08
C LEU A 42 -8.41 3.61 -6.02
N MET A 43 -7.75 2.54 -5.63
CA MET A 43 -6.73 1.87 -6.43
C MET A 43 -7.32 0.93 -7.50
N TYR A 44 -8.61 0.58 -7.43
CA TYR A 44 -9.26 -0.33 -8.37
C TYR A 44 -9.03 0.01 -9.87
N PRO A 45 -9.23 1.26 -10.35
CA PRO A 45 -8.96 1.58 -11.76
C PRO A 45 -7.49 1.40 -12.13
N LEU A 46 -6.59 1.68 -11.19
CA LEU A 46 -5.14 1.47 -11.38
C LEU A 46 -4.83 -0.03 -11.46
N THR A 47 -5.41 -0.84 -10.59
CA THR A 47 -5.27 -2.31 -10.59
C THR A 47 -5.77 -2.94 -11.89
N ILE A 48 -6.90 -2.47 -12.44
CA ILE A 48 -7.39 -2.97 -13.74
C ILE A 48 -6.38 -2.69 -14.86
N ARG A 49 -5.76 -1.50 -14.88
CA ARG A 49 -4.74 -1.16 -15.88
C ARG A 49 -3.52 -2.08 -15.75
N GLN A 50 -3.13 -2.41 -14.53
CA GLN A 50 -2.02 -3.33 -14.27
C GLN A 50 -2.35 -4.75 -14.72
N LEU A 51 -3.56 -5.25 -14.43
CA LEU A 51 -4.00 -6.58 -14.87
C LEU A 51 -3.99 -6.71 -16.39
N ARG A 52 -4.42 -5.67 -17.12
CA ARG A 52 -4.33 -5.65 -18.60
C ARG A 52 -2.88 -5.72 -19.08
N SER A 53 -1.98 -4.96 -18.46
CA SER A 53 -0.55 -4.97 -18.79
C SER A 53 0.09 -6.34 -18.52
N THR A 54 -0.22 -6.97 -17.39
CA THR A 54 0.25 -8.32 -17.04
C THR A 54 -0.26 -9.37 -18.04
N LYS A 55 -1.53 -9.29 -18.44
CA LYS A 55 -2.10 -10.21 -19.45
C LYS A 55 -1.44 -10.04 -20.81
N ALA A 56 -1.11 -8.80 -21.21
CA ALA A 56 -0.35 -8.54 -22.42
C ALA A 56 1.08 -9.09 -22.35
N MET A 57 1.73 -9.04 -21.19
CA MET A 57 3.03 -9.68 -20.97
C MET A 57 2.94 -11.21 -21.02
N GLN A 58 1.84 -11.81 -20.54
CA GLN A 58 1.61 -13.26 -20.62
C GLN A 58 1.51 -13.75 -22.06
N SER A 59 0.89 -13.00 -22.96
CA SER A 59 0.82 -13.38 -24.38
C SER A 59 2.18 -13.36 -25.09
N LEU A 60 3.16 -12.61 -24.56
CA LEU A 60 4.54 -12.61 -25.05
C LEU A 60 5.41 -13.74 -24.51
N GLN A 61 5.00 -14.42 -23.43
CA GLN A 61 5.79 -15.53 -22.85
C GLN A 61 6.16 -16.64 -23.85
N PRO A 62 5.27 -17.14 -24.72
CA PRO A 62 5.65 -18.18 -25.69
C PRO A 62 6.72 -17.70 -26.67
N ARG A 63 6.57 -16.48 -27.22
CA ARG A 63 7.57 -15.88 -28.12
C ARG A 63 8.90 -15.62 -27.42
N LEU A 64 8.84 -15.18 -26.15
CA LEU A 64 10.02 -14.99 -25.32
C LEU A 64 10.75 -16.32 -25.07
N ALA A 65 10.02 -17.43 -24.93
CA ALA A 65 10.60 -18.76 -24.75
C ALA A 65 11.29 -19.26 -26.03
N GLU A 66 10.69 -19.04 -27.21
CA GLU A 66 11.32 -19.34 -28.50
C GLU A 66 12.59 -18.52 -28.71
N LEU A 67 12.55 -17.22 -28.40
CA LEU A 67 13.70 -16.33 -28.50
C LEU A 67 14.84 -16.77 -27.56
N ARG A 68 14.50 -17.18 -26.33
CA ARG A 68 15.47 -17.75 -25.38
C ARG A 68 16.10 -19.04 -25.88
N LYS A 69 15.34 -19.91 -26.57
CA LYS A 69 15.88 -21.13 -27.19
C LYS A 69 16.81 -20.79 -28.36
N LYS A 70 16.41 -19.85 -29.23
CA LYS A 70 17.16 -19.45 -30.44
C LYS A 70 18.51 -18.78 -30.10
N TYR A 71 18.56 -17.97 -29.04
CA TYR A 71 19.76 -17.22 -28.64
C TYR A 71 20.35 -17.70 -27.29
N ALA A 72 20.14 -18.97 -26.92
CA ALA A 72 20.59 -19.51 -25.63
C ALA A 72 22.10 -19.34 -25.38
N LYS A 73 22.91 -19.37 -26.44
CA LYS A 73 24.38 -19.23 -26.38
C LYS A 73 24.86 -17.78 -26.42
N ASP A 74 24.01 -16.81 -26.75
CA ASP A 74 24.39 -15.41 -26.94
C ASP A 74 23.48 -14.48 -26.12
N LYS A 75 23.88 -14.25 -24.86
CA LYS A 75 23.12 -13.43 -23.90
C LYS A 75 22.98 -11.97 -24.34
N GLN A 76 23.97 -11.42 -25.03
CA GLN A 76 23.92 -10.03 -25.49
C GLN A 76 22.89 -9.87 -26.60
N LYS A 77 22.91 -10.79 -27.59
CA LYS A 77 21.95 -10.78 -28.68
C LYS A 77 20.53 -11.09 -28.18
N LEU A 78 20.40 -12.02 -27.24
CA LEU A 78 19.13 -12.31 -26.56
C LEU A 78 18.54 -11.07 -25.88
N ALA A 79 19.32 -10.30 -25.12
CA ALA A 79 18.83 -9.08 -24.46
C ALA A 79 18.36 -8.02 -25.47
N LYS A 80 19.10 -7.84 -26.58
CA LYS A 80 18.75 -6.89 -27.64
C LYS A 80 17.45 -7.25 -28.34
N GLU A 81 17.30 -8.52 -28.73
CA GLU A 81 16.10 -9.04 -29.39
C GLU A 81 14.88 -9.02 -28.43
N GLN A 82 15.09 -9.30 -27.14
CA GLN A 82 14.02 -9.19 -26.13
C GLN A 82 13.49 -7.76 -26.02
N MET A 83 14.37 -6.77 -25.94
CA MET A 83 13.95 -5.36 -25.93
C MET A 83 13.24 -4.97 -27.22
N GLN A 84 13.73 -5.43 -28.36
CA GLN A 84 13.12 -5.16 -29.66
C GLN A 84 11.69 -5.74 -29.73
N MET A 85 11.51 -6.99 -29.29
CA MET A 85 10.21 -7.64 -29.20
C MET A 85 9.23 -6.87 -28.29
N TYR A 86 9.69 -6.37 -27.14
CA TYR A 86 8.86 -5.54 -26.25
C TYR A 86 8.42 -4.24 -26.92
N LYS A 87 9.33 -3.57 -27.64
CA LYS A 87 9.03 -2.34 -28.40
C LYS A 87 8.03 -2.58 -29.53
N GLU A 88 8.24 -3.62 -30.33
CA GLU A 88 7.35 -3.98 -31.44
C GLU A 88 5.95 -4.38 -30.98
N SER A 89 5.86 -5.01 -29.81
CA SER A 89 4.58 -5.41 -29.22
C SER A 89 3.88 -4.25 -28.50
N GLY A 90 4.53 -3.09 -28.35
CA GLY A 90 3.99 -1.93 -27.63
C GLY A 90 3.83 -2.15 -26.12
N ILE A 91 4.47 -3.18 -25.56
CA ILE A 91 4.30 -3.58 -24.16
C ILE A 91 5.54 -3.18 -23.37
N SER A 92 5.35 -2.35 -22.33
CA SER A 92 6.44 -1.92 -21.45
C SER A 92 6.58 -2.85 -20.24
N PRO A 93 7.74 -3.48 -20.01
CA PRO A 93 8.00 -4.27 -18.80
C PRO A 93 8.02 -3.40 -17.52
N LEU A 94 8.22 -2.09 -17.65
CA LEU A 94 8.19 -1.13 -16.55
C LEU A 94 6.77 -0.83 -16.05
N GLY A 95 5.73 -1.19 -16.83
CA GLY A 95 4.33 -1.02 -16.42
C GLY A 95 3.99 -1.76 -15.12
N CYS A 96 4.69 -2.85 -14.83
CA CYS A 96 4.53 -3.63 -13.59
C CYS A 96 5.24 -3.00 -12.37
N LEU A 97 6.11 -2.01 -12.56
CA LEU A 97 6.87 -1.42 -11.45
C LEU A 97 6.14 -0.23 -10.82
N VAL A 98 5.31 0.46 -11.61
CA VAL A 98 4.44 1.57 -11.17
C VAL A 98 3.53 1.20 -10.00
N PRO A 99 2.78 0.06 -10.00
CA PRO A 99 2.04 -0.41 -8.83
C PRO A 99 2.86 -0.46 -7.55
N MET A 100 4.03 -1.08 -7.62
CA MET A 100 4.85 -1.33 -6.44
C MET A 100 5.37 -0.01 -5.88
N LEU A 101 5.76 0.92 -6.75
CA LEU A 101 6.18 2.26 -6.34
C LEU A 101 5.07 3.06 -5.65
N ILE A 102 3.81 2.88 -6.06
CA ILE A 102 2.67 3.58 -5.43
C ILE A 102 2.24 2.87 -4.14
N GLN A 103 2.33 1.54 -4.11
CA GLN A 103 1.92 0.71 -2.98
C GLN A 103 2.84 0.88 -1.77
N MET A 104 4.16 1.04 -1.99
CA MET A 104 5.14 1.20 -0.93
C MET A 104 4.87 2.41 -0.03
N PRO A 105 4.66 3.63 -0.56
CA PRO A 105 4.25 4.79 0.22
C PRO A 105 3.00 4.58 1.07
N ILE A 106 1.99 3.93 0.50
CA ILE A 106 0.71 3.67 1.18
C ILE A 106 0.94 2.78 2.40
N TRP A 107 1.77 1.73 2.26
CA TRP A 107 2.13 0.88 3.40
C TRP A 107 2.87 1.62 4.49
N ILE A 108 3.86 2.45 4.13
CA ILE A 108 4.65 3.23 5.08
C ILE A 108 3.74 4.16 5.87
N ALA A 109 2.89 4.92 5.20
CA ALA A 109 2.04 5.88 5.87
C ALA A 109 0.91 5.21 6.67
N LEU A 110 0.40 4.04 6.25
CA LEU A 110 -0.57 3.26 7.04
C LEU A 110 0.09 2.71 8.32
N TYR A 111 1.29 2.14 8.21
CA TYR A 111 2.06 1.68 9.37
C TYR A 111 2.38 2.81 10.34
N GLN A 112 2.84 3.97 9.83
CA GLN A 112 3.11 5.14 10.66
C GLN A 112 1.84 5.65 11.35
N SER A 113 0.71 5.69 10.63
CA SER A 113 -0.57 6.11 11.21
C SER A 113 -1.03 5.16 12.32
N ILE A 114 -0.93 3.85 12.09
CA ILE A 114 -1.28 2.83 13.09
C ILE A 114 -0.37 2.92 14.30
N MET A 115 0.95 3.03 14.11
CA MET A 115 1.90 3.15 15.21
C MET A 115 1.68 4.42 16.03
N LEU A 116 1.41 5.56 15.37
CA LEU A 116 1.17 6.82 16.05
C LEU A 116 -0.13 6.79 16.88
N VAL A 117 -1.14 6.09 16.39
CA VAL A 117 -2.46 6.00 17.03
C VAL A 117 -2.51 4.93 18.13
N LEU A 118 -1.75 3.83 17.99
CA LEU A 118 -1.69 2.74 18.97
C LEU A 118 -0.63 2.95 20.06
N ALA A 119 0.46 3.67 19.77
CA ALA A 119 1.45 4.03 20.76
C ALA A 119 0.88 5.16 21.63
N VAL A 120 0.19 4.78 22.71
CA VAL A 120 -0.27 5.66 23.78
C VAL A 120 0.95 6.21 24.55
N ALA A 121 1.74 7.06 23.89
CA ALA A 121 2.79 7.87 24.49
C ALA A 121 2.32 9.33 24.47
N PRO A 122 2.42 10.09 25.58
CA PRO A 122 2.01 11.49 25.63
C PRO A 122 2.69 12.35 24.55
N GLU A 123 3.94 12.01 24.20
CA GLU A 123 4.69 12.63 23.09
C GLU A 123 4.09 12.32 21.70
N GLY A 124 3.55 11.11 21.50
CA GLY A 124 2.88 10.73 20.26
C GLY A 124 1.58 11.52 20.05
N LEU A 125 0.89 11.82 21.16
CA LEU A 125 -0.32 12.63 21.22
C LEU A 125 -0.07 14.10 20.84
N LEU A 126 1.03 14.68 21.33
CA LEU A 126 1.47 16.04 20.98
C LEU A 126 1.97 16.13 19.53
N ASN A 127 2.58 15.06 19.01
CA ASN A 127 2.92 15.01 17.58
C ASN A 127 1.68 14.84 16.71
N LEU A 128 0.71 14.03 17.15
CA LEU A 128 -0.60 13.87 16.49
C LEU A 128 -1.29 15.21 16.29
N SER A 129 -1.40 16.05 17.33
CA SER A 129 -2.08 17.34 17.23
C SER A 129 -1.50 18.26 16.15
N ASN A 130 -0.21 18.13 15.82
CA ASN A 130 0.43 18.88 14.73
C ASN A 130 0.08 18.37 13.32
N TYR A 131 -0.37 17.12 13.18
CA TYR A 131 -0.75 16.52 11.88
C TYR A 131 -2.27 16.39 11.69
N LEU A 132 -3.04 16.53 12.76
CA LEU A 132 -4.49 16.44 12.73
C LEU A 132 -5.11 17.76 12.30
N TYR A 133 -6.14 17.69 11.47
CA TYR A 133 -7.01 18.83 11.26
C TYR A 133 -7.73 19.20 12.56
N SER A 134 -8.14 20.47 12.69
CA SER A 134 -8.68 21.07 13.92
C SER A 134 -10.07 20.54 14.35
N TRP A 135 -10.41 19.30 14.02
CA TRP A 135 -11.67 18.67 14.39
C TRP A 135 -11.58 18.18 15.84
N SER A 136 -12.44 18.74 16.69
CA SER A 136 -12.56 18.41 18.12
C SER A 136 -12.85 16.94 18.41
N VAL A 137 -13.29 16.18 17.41
CA VAL A 137 -13.62 14.74 17.46
C VAL A 137 -12.40 13.86 17.76
N VAL A 138 -11.17 14.36 17.52
CA VAL A 138 -9.97 13.53 17.59
C VAL A 138 -9.48 13.25 19.02
N TYR A 139 -9.68 14.17 19.95
CA TYR A 139 -9.11 14.07 21.30
C TYR A 139 -9.93 13.20 22.27
N THR A 140 -11.21 12.97 21.98
CA THR A 140 -12.16 12.28 22.87
C THR A 140 -12.09 10.76 22.81
N MET A 141 -11.34 10.18 21.87
CA MET A 141 -11.35 8.72 21.61
C MET A 141 -10.11 7.97 22.10
N LEU A 142 -9.22 8.64 22.84
CA LEU A 142 -8.05 8.01 23.44
C LEU A 142 -8.38 7.60 24.90
N PRO A 143 -8.10 6.35 25.31
CA PRO A 143 -7.32 5.32 24.63
C PRO A 143 -8.19 4.39 23.77
N LEU A 144 -7.78 4.20 22.50
CA LEU A 144 -8.42 3.26 21.59
C LEU A 144 -8.21 1.83 22.08
N GLY A 145 -9.29 1.06 22.14
CA GLY A 145 -9.23 -0.35 22.49
C GLY A 145 -8.38 -1.11 21.45
N SER A 146 -7.18 -1.54 21.84
CA SER A 146 -6.24 -2.25 20.96
C SER A 146 -6.63 -3.71 20.69
N LYS A 147 -7.67 -4.21 21.37
CA LYS A 147 -8.18 -5.58 21.24
C LYS A 147 -9.21 -5.65 20.12
N PHE A 148 -8.90 -6.45 19.09
CA PHE A 148 -9.84 -6.84 18.06
C PHE A 148 -9.95 -8.36 18.01
N LEU A 149 -11.13 -8.89 18.36
CA LEU A 149 -11.36 -10.33 18.55
C LEU A 149 -10.38 -10.91 19.59
N TRP A 150 -9.49 -11.83 19.20
CA TRP A 150 -8.44 -12.41 20.04
C TRP A 150 -7.07 -11.71 19.90
N LEU A 151 -6.97 -10.73 18.99
CA LEU A 151 -5.72 -10.07 18.62
C LEU A 151 -5.56 -8.74 19.34
N ASN A 152 -4.33 -8.45 19.76
CA ASN A 152 -3.94 -7.10 20.17
C ASN A 152 -3.19 -6.47 19.00
N LEU A 153 -3.81 -5.49 18.35
CA LEU A 153 -3.32 -4.86 17.13
C LEU A 153 -2.06 -4.00 17.37
N ALA A 154 -1.74 -3.70 18.63
CA ALA A 154 -0.53 -2.98 19.03
C ALA A 154 0.69 -3.88 19.23
N THR A 155 0.50 -5.21 19.21
CA THR A 155 1.57 -6.18 19.41
C THR A 155 1.61 -7.20 18.28
N PRO A 156 2.77 -7.74 17.90
CA PRO A 156 2.86 -8.83 16.93
C PRO A 156 1.95 -9.99 17.33
N ASP A 157 1.28 -10.61 16.34
CA ASP A 157 0.35 -11.72 16.60
C ASP A 157 1.08 -12.87 17.31
N ARG A 158 0.60 -13.21 18.50
CA ARG A 158 1.15 -14.27 19.34
C ARG A 158 0.96 -15.65 18.72
N LEU A 159 -0.05 -15.82 17.85
CA LEU A 159 -0.37 -17.09 17.18
C LEU A 159 0.22 -17.18 15.76
N LEU A 160 0.85 -16.11 15.24
CA LEU A 160 1.42 -16.02 13.89
C LEU A 160 0.46 -16.47 12.77
N LEU A 161 -0.86 -16.38 12.96
CA LEU A 161 -1.85 -16.84 11.97
C LEU A 161 -2.05 -15.86 10.81
N LEU A 162 -1.80 -14.57 11.02
CA LEU A 162 -1.92 -13.53 9.99
C LEU A 162 -0.77 -13.47 8.96
N PRO A 163 0.51 -13.70 9.34
CA PRO A 163 1.62 -13.67 8.37
C PRO A 163 1.83 -14.97 7.58
N ILE A 164 1.09 -16.05 7.87
CA ILE A 164 1.11 -17.33 7.15
C ILE A 164 0.02 -17.34 6.08
#